data_AF-A0A1Y1KUU2-F1
#
_entry.id   AF-A0A1Y1KUU2-F1
#
_cell.length_a   1.000
_cell.length_b   1.000
_cell.length_c   1.000
_cell.angle_alpha   90.00
_cell.angle_beta   90.00
_cell.angle_gamma   90.00
#
_symmetry.space_group_name_H-M   'P 1'
#
loop_
_entity.id
_entity.type
_entity.pdbx_description
1 polymer ?
#
loop_
_entity_poly.entity_id
_entity_poly.type
_entity_poly.pdbx_seq_one_letter_code
_entity_poly.pdbx_strand_id
1 'polypeptide(L)'
;GPSCPGWITSIHHSLPSHQHISHSSNKQHLRMKASLISAVLAILPFVFARNCIPGVVYCGQTLIDIGAYHEQLFQANHCAGAPRTDHDIRSSLYYCVGGDGGVVNYMKVCSTGCKDNGPGNNDSCR
;
A
#
# COMPACT_ATOMS: atom_id res chain seq x y z
N GLY A 1 16.81 -10.23 8.44
CA GLY A 1 15.46 -10.05 7.88
C GLY A 1 14.69 -9.13 8.81
N PRO A 2 13.80 -8.26 8.32
CA PRO A 2 13.06 -7.36 9.19
C PRO A 2 12.17 -8.22 10.09
N SER A 3 12.42 -8.09 11.39
CA SER A 3 11.68 -8.73 12.48
C SER A 3 10.21 -8.41 12.34
N CYS A 4 9.35 -9.43 12.40
CA CYS A 4 7.92 -9.27 12.57
C CYS A 4 7.66 -8.38 13.78
N PRO A 5 7.24 -7.12 13.60
CA PRO A 5 6.88 -6.32 14.75
C PRO A 5 5.65 -6.98 15.35
N GLY A 6 5.81 -7.53 16.56
CA GLY A 6 4.68 -7.93 17.37
C GLY A 6 3.83 -6.67 17.57
N TRP A 7 2.65 -6.65 16.98
CA TRP A 7 1.71 -5.54 17.08
C TRP A 7 1.16 -5.48 18.50
N ILE A 8 1.94 -4.92 19.42
CA ILE A 8 1.49 -4.51 20.75
C ILE A 8 2.05 -3.12 21.03
N THR A 9 1.11 -2.22 21.33
CA THR A 9 1.24 -0.87 21.91
C THR A 9 1.70 0.27 20.99
N SER A 10 0.74 1.15 20.72
CA SER A 10 0.96 2.58 20.51
C SER A 10 1.96 3.13 21.53
N ILE A 11 3.14 3.54 21.09
CA ILE A 11 3.96 4.56 21.77
C ILE A 11 4.55 5.48 20.71
N HIS A 12 4.27 6.76 20.90
CA HIS A 12 4.80 7.92 20.18
C HIS A 12 6.24 7.74 19.69
N HIS A 13 6.46 7.97 18.40
CA HIS A 13 7.64 8.68 17.92
C HIS A 13 7.21 9.74 16.91
N SER A 14 6.98 10.95 17.44
CA SER A 14 7.19 12.17 16.68
C SER A 14 8.64 12.22 16.22
N LEU A 15 8.90 12.48 14.95
CA LEU A 15 9.99 13.35 14.46
C LEU A 15 9.86 13.50 12.93
N PRO A 16 10.39 14.60 12.36
CA PRO A 16 9.73 15.40 11.35
C PRO A 16 10.45 15.30 10.00
N SER A 17 9.79 15.90 9.02
CA SER A 17 10.29 16.42 7.75
C SER A 17 11.82 16.59 7.62
N HIS A 18 12.39 15.95 6.60
CA HIS A 18 13.19 16.54 5.51
C HIS A 18 14.20 15.51 5.01
N GLN A 19 14.10 15.13 3.74
CA GLN A 19 15.25 14.96 2.83
C GLN A 19 14.75 15.27 1.41
N HIS A 20 14.92 16.52 1.00
CA HIS A 20 15.90 16.95 0.00
C HIS A 20 15.39 16.82 -1.45
N ILE A 21 14.55 17.78 -1.84
CA ILE A 21 14.39 18.13 -3.25
C ILE A 21 15.75 18.69 -3.71
N SER A 22 16.44 17.96 -4.57
CA SER A 22 17.64 18.45 -5.22
C SER A 22 17.24 19.52 -6.24
N HIS A 23 17.27 20.79 -5.84
CA HIS A 23 17.21 21.90 -6.80
C HIS A 23 18.56 21.99 -7.51
N SER A 24 18.63 21.37 -8.69
CA SER A 24 19.70 21.64 -9.66
C SER A 24 19.60 23.12 -10.07
N SER A 25 20.55 23.93 -9.61
CA SER A 25 20.74 25.31 -10.08
C SER A 25 21.29 25.28 -11.51
N ASN A 26 20.40 25.23 -12.49
CA ASN A 26 20.74 25.37 -13.90
C ASN A 26 20.95 26.87 -14.20
N LYS A 27 22.18 27.37 -14.01
CA LYS A 27 22.57 28.71 -14.47
C LYS A 27 22.66 28.71 -15.98
N GLN A 28 21.57 29.03 -16.66
CA GLN A 28 21.60 29.28 -18.10
C GLN A 28 21.85 30.77 -18.33
N HIS A 29 23.09 31.09 -18.72
CA HIS A 29 23.47 32.38 -19.25
C HIS A 29 22.56 32.69 -20.46
N LEU A 30 21.67 33.65 -20.27
CA LEU A 30 20.65 34.05 -21.23
C LEU A 30 21.30 34.73 -22.45
N ARG A 31 21.48 33.98 -23.54
CA ARG A 31 21.54 34.54 -24.90
C ARG A 31 20.19 34.25 -25.56
N MET A 32 19.27 35.22 -25.48
CA MET A 32 17.98 35.17 -26.15
C MET A 32 18.17 35.05 -27.66
N LYS A 33 18.06 33.83 -28.19
CA LYS A 33 17.58 33.58 -29.54
C LYS A 33 16.17 33.04 -29.38
N ALA A 34 15.19 33.83 -29.80
CA ALA A 34 13.77 33.48 -29.71
C ALA A 34 13.50 32.21 -30.51
N SER A 35 13.51 31.06 -29.83
CA SER A 35 13.03 29.79 -30.35
C SER A 35 11.77 29.46 -29.56
N LEU A 36 10.63 29.43 -30.26
CA LEU A 36 9.31 29.11 -29.68
C LEU A 36 9.25 27.60 -29.42
N ILE A 37 9.91 27.13 -28.36
CA ILE A 37 9.75 25.75 -27.89
C ILE A 37 8.56 25.77 -26.94
N SER A 38 7.39 25.38 -27.46
CA SER A 38 6.19 25.14 -26.65
C SER A 38 6.49 24.02 -25.65
N ALA A 39 6.58 24.36 -24.37
CA ALA A 39 6.74 23.38 -23.30
C ALA A 39 5.38 22.71 -23.04
N VAL A 40 5.17 21.54 -23.65
CA VAL A 40 4.03 20.68 -23.31
C VAL A 40 4.28 20.07 -21.94
N LEU A 41 3.65 20.63 -20.90
CA LEU A 41 3.66 20.06 -19.56
C LEU A 41 2.74 18.84 -19.56
N ALA A 42 3.31 17.64 -19.67
CA ALA A 42 2.55 16.40 -19.54
C ALA A 42 2.01 16.27 -18.11
N ILE A 43 0.69 16.37 -17.95
CA ILE A 43 0.03 16.06 -16.67
C ILE A 43 0.03 14.53 -16.55
N LEU A 44 0.96 13.99 -15.76
CA LEU A 44 0.92 12.58 -15.41
C LEU A 44 -0.22 12.34 -14.41
N PRO A 45 -1.11 11.35 -14.64
CA PRO A 45 -2.12 10.99 -13.65
C PRO A 45 -1.44 10.38 -12.41
N PHE A 46 -1.63 11.00 -11.25
CA PHE A 46 -1.25 10.42 -9.97
C PHE A 46 -2.30 9.38 -9.57
N VAL A 47 -1.93 8.10 -9.58
CA VAL A 47 -2.77 7.04 -9.02
C VAL A 47 -2.52 7.02 -7.52
N PHE A 48 -3.48 7.53 -6.74
CA PHE A 48 -3.46 7.37 -5.29
C PHE A 48 -3.93 5.95 -4.96
N ALA A 49 -3.04 5.15 -4.36
CA ALA A 49 -3.44 3.87 -3.76
C ALA A 49 -4.50 4.14 -2.67
N ARG A 50 -5.55 3.31 -2.62
CA ARG A 50 -6.59 3.44 -1.62
C ARG A 50 -6.26 2.56 -0.41
N ASN A 51 -6.45 3.10 0.78
CA ASN A 51 -6.38 2.34 2.02
C ASN A 51 -7.66 1.54 2.24
N CYS A 52 -7.52 0.39 2.90
CA CYS A 52 -8.63 -0.41 3.40
C CYS A 52 -9.47 0.38 4.43
N ILE A 53 -10.74 0.03 4.56
CA ILE A 53 -11.65 0.63 5.54
C ILE A 53 -11.38 0.00 6.91
N PRO A 54 -11.00 0.77 7.95
CA PRO A 54 -10.76 0.23 9.28
C PRO A 54 -11.95 -0.56 9.81
N GLY A 55 -11.71 -1.74 10.39
CA GLY A 55 -12.75 -2.63 10.91
C GLY A 55 -13.31 -3.61 9.90
N VAL A 56 -12.97 -3.49 8.62
CA VAL A 56 -13.45 -4.40 7.56
C VAL A 56 -12.45 -5.53 7.33
N VAL A 57 -12.96 -6.74 7.12
CA VAL A 57 -12.20 -7.90 6.69
C VAL A 57 -12.17 -7.95 5.16
N TYR A 58 -10.99 -8.15 4.59
CA TYR A 58 -10.77 -8.20 3.15
C TYR A 58 -10.13 -9.52 2.72
N CYS A 59 -10.48 -9.99 1.53
CA CYS A 59 -9.64 -10.91 0.78
C CYS A 59 -8.33 -10.21 0.41
N GLY A 60 -7.23 -10.97 0.38
CA GLY A 60 -5.94 -10.45 -0.11
C GLY A 60 -6.03 -9.92 -1.53
N GLN A 61 -6.82 -10.57 -2.40
CA GLN A 61 -7.11 -10.08 -3.75
C GLN A 61 -7.75 -8.68 -3.72
N THR A 62 -8.79 -8.48 -2.91
CA THR A 62 -9.48 -7.19 -2.79
C THR A 62 -8.51 -6.08 -2.38
N LEU A 63 -7.60 -6.36 -1.43
CA LEU A 63 -6.57 -5.40 -1.00
C LEU A 63 -5.58 -5.07 -2.12
N ILE A 64 -5.11 -6.07 -2.85
CA ILE A 64 -4.20 -5.88 -3.99
C ILE A 64 -4.87 -5.04 -5.10
N ASP A 65 -6.17 -5.21 -5.33
CA ASP A 65 -6.91 -4.49 -6.37
C ASP A 65 -7.10 -3.00 -6.03
N ILE A 66 -7.20 -2.65 -4.73
CA ILE A 66 -7.43 -1.26 -4.31
C ILE A 66 -6.13 -0.48 -4.04
N GLY A 67 -4.99 -1.16 -3.84
CA GLY A 67 -3.76 -0.48 -3.45
C GLY A 67 -2.51 -1.36 -3.39
N ALA A 68 -1.42 -0.77 -2.90
CA ALA A 68 -0.09 -1.39 -2.86
C ALA A 68 0.10 -2.29 -1.61
N TYR A 69 -0.73 -3.34 -1.50
CA TYR A 69 -0.78 -4.18 -0.31
C TYR A 69 0.15 -5.40 -0.32
N HIS A 70 0.63 -5.84 -1.50
CA HIS A 70 1.27 -7.17 -1.66
C HIS A 70 2.41 -7.44 -0.66
N GLU A 71 3.36 -6.53 -0.52
CA GLU A 71 4.48 -6.65 0.43
C GLU A 71 4.01 -6.75 1.89
N GLN A 72 3.00 -5.96 2.25
CA GLN A 72 2.42 -6.00 3.59
C GLN A 72 1.71 -7.33 3.86
N LEU A 73 0.97 -7.86 2.89
CA LEU A 73 0.32 -9.17 3.03
C LEU A 73 1.35 -10.29 3.13
N PHE A 74 2.40 -10.25 2.30
CA PHE A 74 3.50 -11.20 2.34
C PHE A 74 4.17 -11.23 3.73
N GLN A 75 4.41 -10.04 4.30
CA GLN A 75 4.96 -9.91 5.65
C GLN A 75 3.96 -10.37 6.72
N ALA A 76 2.68 -10.02 6.60
CA ALA A 76 1.64 -10.46 7.55
C ALA A 76 1.54 -11.99 7.60
N ASN A 77 1.57 -12.66 6.44
CA ASN A 77 1.59 -14.12 6.36
C ASN A 77 2.89 -14.69 6.96
N HIS A 78 4.04 -14.08 6.67
CA HIS A 78 5.32 -14.50 7.25
C HIS A 78 5.27 -14.48 8.79
N CYS A 79 4.74 -13.40 9.36
CA CYS A 79 4.65 -13.21 10.80
C CYS A 79 3.62 -14.11 11.47
N ALA A 80 2.58 -14.51 10.75
CA ALA A 80 1.62 -15.50 11.21
C ALA A 80 2.09 -16.95 11.06
N GLY A 81 3.27 -17.19 10.45
CA GLY A 81 3.72 -18.54 10.08
C GLY A 81 2.86 -19.19 9.00
N ALA A 82 2.12 -18.39 8.23
CA ALA A 82 1.21 -18.85 7.19
C ALA A 82 1.94 -19.07 5.84
N PRO A 83 1.34 -19.87 4.92
CA PRO A 83 1.81 -19.97 3.55
C PRO A 83 1.89 -18.61 2.85
N ARG A 84 2.88 -18.44 1.98
CA ARG A 84 3.19 -17.16 1.31
C ARG A 84 3.24 -17.27 -0.21
N THR A 85 2.62 -18.31 -0.78
CA THR A 85 2.47 -18.30 -2.23
C THR A 85 1.52 -17.17 -2.62
N ASP A 86 1.67 -16.70 -3.84
CA ASP A 86 0.83 -15.64 -4.40
C ASP A 86 -0.66 -16.05 -4.40
N HIS A 87 -0.94 -17.35 -4.55
CA HIS A 87 -2.27 -17.92 -4.37
C HIS A 87 -2.76 -17.79 -2.93
N ASP A 88 -1.96 -18.23 -1.94
CA ASP A 88 -2.34 -18.19 -0.52
C ASP A 88 -2.56 -16.76 -0.03
N ILE A 89 -1.73 -15.82 -0.48
CA ILE A 89 -1.85 -14.41 -0.11
C ILE A 89 -3.19 -13.86 -0.60
N ARG A 90 -3.53 -14.08 -1.87
CA ARG A 90 -4.79 -13.60 -2.46
C ARG A 90 -6.02 -14.27 -1.87
N SER A 91 -5.93 -15.55 -1.54
CA SER A 91 -7.04 -16.34 -0.99
C SER A 91 -7.19 -16.20 0.52
N SER A 92 -6.31 -15.48 1.21
CA SER A 92 -6.41 -15.24 2.65
C SER A 92 -7.31 -14.06 3.01
N LEU A 93 -7.86 -14.10 4.22
CA LEU A 93 -8.56 -13.00 4.87
C LEU A 93 -7.60 -12.19 5.73
N TYR A 94 -7.76 -10.87 5.68
CA TYR A 94 -7.01 -9.91 6.48
C TYR A 94 -7.96 -8.90 7.11
N TYR A 95 -7.74 -8.60 8.38
CA TYR A 95 -8.50 -7.57 9.09
C TYR A 95 -7.81 -6.21 8.92
N CYS A 96 -8.54 -5.21 8.43
CA CYS A 96 -8.04 -3.85 8.33
C CYS A 96 -8.03 -3.16 9.70
N VAL A 97 -6.84 -2.88 10.22
CA VAL A 97 -6.62 -2.07 11.41
C VAL A 97 -6.74 -0.58 11.08
N GLY A 98 -6.28 -0.15 9.89
CA GLY A 98 -6.31 1.25 9.46
C GLY A 98 -4.98 2.00 9.61
N GLY A 99 -5.02 3.33 9.75
CA GLY A 99 -3.83 4.19 9.74
C GLY A 99 -3.41 4.64 8.34
N ASP A 100 -2.33 5.42 8.26
CA ASP A 100 -1.93 6.14 7.04
C ASP A 100 -1.62 5.24 5.83
N GLY A 101 -1.19 4.00 6.07
CA GLY A 101 -0.97 2.97 5.05
C GLY A 101 -2.04 1.88 5.00
N GLY A 102 -3.14 2.06 5.75
CA GLY A 102 -4.20 1.05 5.87
C GLY A 102 -3.67 -0.29 6.37
N VAL A 103 -3.14 -0.32 7.60
CA VAL A 103 -2.57 -1.52 8.21
C VAL A 103 -3.56 -2.68 8.21
N VAL A 104 -3.08 -3.89 7.92
CA VAL A 104 -3.84 -5.13 7.96
C VAL A 104 -3.14 -6.21 8.79
N ASN A 105 -3.94 -7.06 9.44
CA ASN A 105 -3.50 -8.25 10.15
C ASN A 105 -4.00 -9.51 9.43
N TYR A 106 -3.13 -10.50 9.28
CA TYR A 106 -3.53 -11.81 8.77
C TYR A 106 -4.57 -12.47 9.67
N MET A 107 -5.60 -13.09 9.08
CA MET A 107 -6.59 -13.88 9.82
C MET A 107 -6.47 -15.37 9.51
N LYS A 108 -6.65 -15.76 8.24
CA LYS A 108 -6.60 -17.16 7.80
C LYS A 108 -6.53 -17.27 6.27
N VAL A 109 -6.03 -18.38 5.77
CA VAL A 109 -6.13 -18.78 4.36
C VAL A 109 -7.48 -19.46 4.09
N CYS A 110 -8.12 -19.16 2.96
CA CYS A 110 -9.34 -19.85 2.54
C CYS A 110 -9.01 -21.02 1.61
N SER A 111 -9.31 -22.25 2.04
CA SER A 111 -9.01 -23.48 1.30
C SER A 111 -9.68 -23.59 -0.08
N THR A 112 -10.89 -23.02 -0.21
CA THR A 112 -11.75 -23.04 -1.41
C THR A 112 -11.75 -21.69 -2.14
N GLY A 113 -10.92 -20.75 -1.69
CA GLY A 113 -10.87 -19.39 -2.19
C GLY A 113 -11.66 -18.39 -1.34
N CYS A 114 -11.36 -17.12 -1.58
CA CYS A 114 -11.96 -16.00 -0.88
C CYS A 114 -13.02 -15.31 -1.76
N LYS A 115 -14.08 -14.81 -1.13
CA LYS A 115 -15.21 -14.13 -1.77
C LYS A 115 -15.26 -12.68 -1.28
N ASP A 116 -15.08 -11.77 -2.23
CA ASP A 116 -15.38 -10.35 -2.08
C ASP A 116 -16.91 -10.17 -1.90
N ASN A 117 -17.33 -9.58 -0.79
CA ASN A 117 -18.74 -9.29 -0.48
C ASN A 117 -19.14 -7.84 -0.82
N GLY A 118 -18.29 -7.12 -1.52
CA GLY A 118 -18.52 -5.77 -2.01
C GLY A 118 -18.05 -4.68 -1.03
N PRO A 119 -18.05 -3.42 -1.49
CA PRO A 119 -17.47 -2.30 -0.74
C PRO A 119 -18.05 -2.12 0.65
N GLY A 120 -17.19 -2.07 1.67
CA GLY A 120 -17.57 -1.83 3.07
C GLY A 120 -18.13 -3.05 3.79
N ASN A 121 -18.30 -4.19 3.12
CA ASN A 121 -18.71 -5.44 3.73
C ASN A 121 -17.50 -6.31 4.05
N ASN A 122 -17.62 -7.15 5.08
CA ASN A 122 -16.60 -8.14 5.39
C ASN A 122 -16.57 -9.23 4.31
N ASP A 123 -15.40 -9.45 3.74
CA ASP A 123 -15.12 -10.58 2.86
C ASP A 123 -15.11 -11.89 3.65
N SER A 124 -15.25 -13.01 2.93
CA SER A 124 -15.45 -14.32 3.54
C SER A 124 -14.83 -15.46 2.74
N CYS A 125 -14.48 -16.56 3.41
CA CYS A 125 -14.16 -17.81 2.70
C CYS A 125 -15.44 -18.43 2.12
N ARG A 126 -15.31 -19.14 0.99
CA ARG A 126 -16.41 -19.91 0.38
C ARG A 126 -16.67 -21.23 1.07
#